data_AF-A0A2K3MC38-F1
#
_entry.id   AF-A0A2K3MC38-F1
#
_cell.length_a   1.000
_cell.length_b   1.000
_cell.length_c   1.000
_cell.angle_alpha   90.00
_cell.angle_beta   90.00
_cell.angle_gamma   90.00
#
_symmetry.space_group_name_H-M   'P 1'
#
loop_
_entity.id
_entity.type
_entity.pdbx_description
1 polymer ?
#
loop_
_entity_poly.entity_id
_entity_poly.type
_entity_poly.pdbx_seq_one_letter_code
_entity_poly.pdbx_strand_id
1 'polypeptide(L)'
;MISNENLFTRGVLSSTAHSCVFGCGEAESAHHLFISCNTVSSLWDLVRSWIGIPLMEFTNLRDHFVQFASSAGGSRTRRSFLQLIWLACVWVVWMERNHRLFTGFVGQDQAFLF
;
A
#
# COMPACT_ATOMS: atom_id res chain seq x y z
N MET A 1 1.12 4.23 -12.24
CA MET A 1 0.75 4.25 -10.82
C MET A 1 0.54 5.71 -10.42
N ILE A 2 -0.65 6.09 -9.94
CA ILE A 2 -1.00 7.51 -9.69
C ILE A 2 -0.49 7.91 -8.27
N SER A 3 0.81 8.12 -8.12
CA SER A 3 1.38 8.59 -6.85
C SER A 3 0.77 9.94 -6.43
N ASN A 4 0.77 10.28 -5.13
CA ASN A 4 0.37 11.60 -4.65
C ASN A 4 1.09 12.73 -5.38
N GLU A 5 2.35 12.52 -5.75
CA GLU A 5 3.14 13.46 -6.56
C GLU A 5 2.42 13.81 -7.87
N ASN A 6 1.87 12.81 -8.56
CA ASN A 6 1.15 13.00 -9.83
C ASN A 6 -0.21 13.70 -9.64
N LEU A 7 -0.81 13.61 -8.44
CA LEU A 7 -2.06 14.30 -8.07
C LEU A 7 -1.79 15.72 -7.56
N PHE A 8 -0.67 15.93 -6.89
CA PHE A 8 -0.16 17.23 -6.47
C PHE A 8 0.17 18.10 -7.69
N THR A 9 0.88 17.56 -8.69
CA THR A 9 1.14 18.26 -9.97
C THR A 9 -0.15 18.65 -10.70
N ARG A 10 -1.25 17.93 -10.47
CA ARG A 10 -2.56 18.21 -11.07
C ARG A 10 -3.46 19.11 -10.21
N GLY A 11 -2.96 19.64 -9.08
CA GLY A 11 -3.68 20.58 -8.22
C GLY A 11 -4.86 19.98 -7.45
N VAL A 12 -4.93 18.65 -7.33
CA VAL A 12 -6.06 17.94 -6.69
C VAL A 12 -5.86 17.79 -5.18
N LEU A 13 -4.63 17.85 -4.68
CA LEU A 13 -4.31 17.70 -3.26
C LEU A 13 -3.86 19.04 -2.65
N SER A 14 -4.51 19.45 -1.56
CA SER A 14 -4.07 20.55 -0.70
C SER A 14 -2.87 20.12 0.17
N SER A 15 -2.06 21.08 0.63
CA SER A 15 -0.80 20.94 1.40
C SER A 15 -0.90 20.14 2.71
N THR A 16 -2.06 19.57 3.04
CA THR A 16 -2.31 18.62 4.14
C THR A 16 -2.14 17.15 3.73
N ALA A 17 -1.95 16.84 2.44
CA ALA A 17 -1.75 15.48 1.90
C ALA A 17 -0.34 14.89 2.15
N HIS A 18 0.35 15.37 3.17
CA HIS A 18 1.71 14.93 3.48
C HIS A 18 1.73 13.74 4.41
N SER A 19 0.69 13.47 5.20
CA SER A 19 0.64 12.36 6.16
C SER A 19 -0.02 11.11 5.55
N CYS A 20 0.42 9.95 6.02
CA CYS A 20 -0.10 8.65 5.61
C CYS A 20 -1.60 8.54 5.89
N VAL A 21 -2.37 8.17 4.86
CA VAL A 21 -3.83 7.98 4.91
C VAL A 21 -4.28 6.92 5.91
N PHE A 22 -3.36 6.04 6.32
CA PHE A 22 -3.60 5.03 7.36
C PHE A 22 -3.40 5.57 8.78
N GLY A 23 -3.09 6.86 8.95
CA GLY A 23 -3.05 7.53 10.24
C GLY A 23 -1.83 7.19 11.10
N CYS A 24 -0.76 6.65 10.52
CA CYS A 24 0.44 6.27 11.27
C CYS A 24 1.44 7.42 11.51
N GLY A 25 1.06 8.67 11.25
CA GLY A 25 1.84 9.87 11.56
C GLY A 25 3.00 10.19 10.60
N GLU A 26 3.44 9.24 9.80
CA GLU A 26 4.55 9.39 8.84
C GLU A 26 4.13 10.03 7.52
N ALA A 27 5.11 10.52 6.76
CA ALA A 27 4.86 11.13 5.46
C ALA A 27 4.42 10.08 4.41
N GLU A 28 3.37 10.37 3.64
CA GLU A 28 2.89 9.44 2.61
C GLU A 28 3.83 9.42 1.40
N SER A 29 4.47 8.27 1.18
CA SER A 29 5.19 7.94 -0.05
C SER A 29 4.78 6.54 -0.53
N ALA A 30 5.03 6.20 -1.79
CA ALA A 30 4.75 4.84 -2.28
C ALA A 30 5.54 3.77 -1.50
N HIS A 31 6.78 4.08 -1.13
CA HIS A 31 7.59 3.20 -0.28
C HIS A 31 6.95 3.03 1.09
N HIS A 32 6.56 4.14 1.72
CA HIS A 32 5.90 4.09 3.01
C HIS A 32 4.58 3.31 2.96
N LEU A 33 3.72 3.65 2.01
CA LEU A 33 2.38 3.07 1.86
C LEU A 33 2.43 1.54 1.72
N PHE A 34 3.38 1.00 0.95
CA PHE A 34 3.39 -0.43 0.63
C PHE A 34 4.38 -1.26 1.44
N ILE A 35 5.39 -0.64 2.05
CA ILE A 35 6.50 -1.35 2.72
C ILE A 35 6.61 -0.99 4.20
N SER A 36 6.73 0.30 4.56
CA SER A 36 7.09 0.68 5.94
C SER A 36 5.92 1.12 6.82
N CYS A 37 4.73 1.34 6.27
CA CYS A 37 3.54 1.67 7.04
C CYS A 37 3.16 0.49 7.95
N ASN A 38 3.11 0.72 9.26
CA ASN A 38 2.81 -0.32 10.26
C ASN A 38 1.51 -1.09 9.98
N THR A 39 0.48 -0.39 9.49
CA THR A 39 -0.81 -0.99 9.10
C THR A 39 -0.64 -2.00 7.95
N VAL A 40 0.17 -1.64 6.96
CA VAL A 40 0.41 -2.48 5.78
C VAL A 40 1.42 -3.58 6.07
N SER A 41 2.41 -3.34 6.93
CA SER A 41 3.31 -4.38 7.46
C SER A 41 2.51 -5.49 8.14
N SER A 42 1.52 -5.13 8.97
CA SER A 42 0.63 -6.09 9.64
C SER A 42 -0.20 -6.92 8.64
N LEU A 43 -0.66 -6.30 7.55
CA LEU A 43 -1.34 -7.03 6.45
C LEU A 43 -0.39 -8.06 5.82
N TRP A 44 0.86 -7.68 5.56
CA TRP A 44 1.84 -8.61 5.00
C TRP A 44 2.19 -9.75 5.95
N ASP A 45 2.24 -9.51 7.27
CA ASP A 45 2.40 -10.57 8.28
C ASP A 45 1.25 -11.58 8.25
N LEU A 46 0.00 -11.10 8.18
CA LEU A 46 -1.18 -11.95 8.09
C LEU A 46 -1.16 -12.81 6.81
N VAL A 47 -0.84 -12.20 5.67
CA VAL A 47 -0.77 -12.90 4.38
C VAL A 47 0.34 -13.95 4.39
N ARG A 48 1.51 -13.64 4.98
CA ARG A 48 2.60 -14.61 5.15
C ARG A 48 2.21 -15.78 6.04
N SER A 49 1.59 -15.50 7.18
CA SER A 49 1.10 -16.52 8.11
C SER A 49 0.09 -17.44 7.44
N TRP A 50 -0.84 -16.89 6.66
CA TRP A 50 -1.84 -17.66 5.91
C TRP A 50 -1.22 -18.61 4.88
N ILE A 51 -0.16 -18.18 4.18
CA ILE A 51 0.49 -18.98 3.12
C ILE A 51 1.59 -19.90 3.68
N GLY A 52 2.07 -19.65 4.89
CA GLY A 52 3.18 -20.38 5.52
C GLY A 52 4.56 -19.96 4.98
N ILE A 53 4.77 -18.67 4.71
CA ILE A 53 6.04 -18.11 4.23
C ILE A 53 6.80 -17.45 5.40
N PRO A 54 8.12 -17.67 5.54
CA PRO A 54 8.92 -17.02 6.58
C PRO A 54 9.00 -15.49 6.42
N LEU A 55 9.24 -14.79 7.53
CA LEU A 55 9.47 -13.35 7.54
C LEU A 55 10.69 -13.00 6.66
N MET A 56 10.57 -11.97 5.84
CA MET A 56 11.68 -11.42 5.05
C MET A 56 11.68 -9.90 5.22
N GLU A 57 12.87 -9.31 5.36
CA GLU A 57 13.02 -7.86 5.32
C GLU A 57 13.00 -7.36 3.87
N PHE A 58 12.24 -6.29 3.62
CA PHE A 58 12.10 -5.73 2.29
C PHE A 58 12.62 -4.29 2.27
N THR A 59 13.54 -4.01 1.35
CA THR A 59 14.13 -2.69 1.19
C THR A 59 13.39 -1.84 0.15
N ASN A 60 12.74 -2.46 -0.84
CA ASN A 60 11.91 -1.78 -1.83
C ASN A 60 10.78 -2.69 -2.39
N LEU A 61 9.83 -2.07 -3.08
CA LEU A 61 8.62 -2.74 -3.59
C LEU A 61 8.91 -3.84 -4.63
N ARG A 62 9.91 -3.62 -5.49
CA ARG A 62 10.28 -4.59 -6.52
C ARG A 62 10.89 -5.84 -5.89
N ASP A 63 11.78 -5.66 -4.93
CA ASP A 63 12.43 -6.75 -4.23
C ASP A 63 11.42 -7.49 -3.37
N HIS A 64 10.45 -6.79 -2.76
CA HIS A 64 9.34 -7.42 -2.07
C HIS A 64 8.54 -8.36 -3.00
N PHE A 65 8.20 -7.91 -4.21
CA PHE A 65 7.50 -8.75 -5.19
C PHE A 65 8.31 -10.00 -5.58
N VAL A 66 9.59 -9.82 -5.93
CA VAL A 66 10.46 -10.93 -6.36
C VAL A 66 10.64 -11.95 -5.24
N GLN A 67 10.92 -11.47 -4.02
CA GLN A 67 11.09 -12.33 -2.86
C GLN A 67 9.79 -13.06 -2.53
N PHE A 68 8.65 -12.35 -2.46
CA PHE A 68 7.35 -12.95 -2.17
C PHE A 68 6.98 -14.02 -3.20
N ALA A 69 7.12 -13.74 -4.50
CA ALA A 69 6.82 -14.69 -5.57
C ALA A 69 7.73 -15.94 -5.57
N SER A 70 8.92 -15.83 -4.99
CA SER A 70 9.92 -16.92 -4.96
C SER A 70 9.95 -17.68 -3.62
N SER A 71 9.33 -17.13 -2.59
CA SER A 71 9.46 -17.54 -1.18
C SER A 71 8.99 -18.96 -0.83
N ALA A 72 8.18 -19.58 -1.70
CA ALA A 72 7.55 -20.86 -1.42
C ALA A 72 8.03 -21.98 -2.37
N GLY A 73 9.17 -21.85 -3.04
CA GLY A 73 9.76 -22.92 -3.86
C GLY A 73 9.27 -23.00 -5.32
N GLY A 74 9.80 -24.00 -6.05
CA GLY A 74 10.17 -23.88 -7.47
C GLY A 74 9.17 -24.23 -8.58
N SER A 75 7.87 -24.42 -8.31
CA SER A 75 6.90 -24.66 -9.41
C SER A 75 6.40 -23.36 -10.02
N ARG A 76 6.24 -23.34 -11.36
CA ARG A 76 5.73 -22.16 -12.09
C ARG A 76 4.34 -21.76 -11.61
N THR A 77 3.47 -22.73 -11.37
CA THR A 77 2.10 -22.50 -10.88
C THR A 77 2.08 -21.85 -9.50
N ARG A 78 2.90 -22.33 -8.56
CA ARG A 78 2.98 -21.73 -7.22
C ARG A 78 3.50 -20.30 -7.29
N ARG A 79 4.53 -20.04 -8.11
CA ARG A 79 5.03 -18.69 -8.37
C ARG A 79 3.92 -17.78 -8.90
N SER A 80 3.17 -18.22 -9.91
CA SER A 80 2.06 -17.42 -10.46
C SER A 80 0.97 -17.15 -9.43
N PHE A 81 0.64 -18.11 -8.57
CA PHE A 81 -0.34 -17.91 -7.50
C PHE A 81 0.12 -16.88 -6.47
N LEU A 82 1.40 -16.92 -6.07
CA LEU A 82 1.98 -15.93 -5.17
C LEU A 82 2.05 -14.54 -5.80
N GLN A 83 2.34 -14.44 -7.10
CA GLN A 83 2.28 -13.17 -7.83
C GLN A 83 0.86 -12.58 -7.81
N LEU A 84 -0.17 -13.41 -8.01
CA LEU A 84 -1.57 -12.97 -7.94
C LEU A 84 -1.95 -12.48 -6.54
N ILE A 85 -1.57 -13.21 -5.49
CA ILE A 85 -1.82 -12.78 -4.11
C ILE A 85 -1.14 -11.43 -3.84
N TRP A 86 0.13 -11.30 -4.21
CA TRP A 86 0.85 -10.05 -4.01
C TRP A 86 0.17 -8.86 -4.72
N LEU A 87 -0.23 -9.06 -5.97
CA LEU A 87 -0.97 -8.05 -6.75
C LEU A 87 -2.32 -7.71 -6.12
N ALA A 88 -3.03 -8.72 -5.58
CA ALA A 88 -4.29 -8.51 -4.87
C ALA A 88 -4.10 -7.69 -3.58
N CYS A 89 -3.07 -7.97 -2.78
CA CYS A 89 -2.75 -7.19 -1.59
C CYS A 89 -2.45 -5.73 -1.93
N VAL A 90 -1.59 -5.49 -2.92
CA VAL A 90 -1.28 -4.13 -3.41
C VAL A 90 -2.55 -3.44 -3.91
N TRP A 91 -3.42 -4.16 -4.63
CA TRP A 91 -4.69 -3.64 -5.10
C TRP A 91 -5.62 -3.23 -3.96
N VAL A 92 -5.75 -4.06 -2.92
CA VAL A 92 -6.58 -3.75 -1.74
C VAL A 92 -6.07 -2.52 -1.01
N VAL A 93 -4.76 -2.45 -0.73
CA VAL A 93 -4.13 -1.27 -0.10
C VAL A 93 -4.38 -0.01 -0.93
N TRP A 94 -4.25 -0.14 -2.25
CA TRP A 94 -4.50 0.96 -3.18
C TRP A 94 -5.97 1.42 -3.19
N MET A 95 -6.90 0.47 -3.23
CA MET A 95 -8.34 0.73 -3.18
C MET A 95 -8.72 1.45 -1.90
N GLU A 96 -8.22 0.99 -0.76
CA GLU A 96 -8.49 1.60 0.54
C GLU A 96 -7.91 3.01 0.64
N ARG A 97 -6.68 3.24 0.16
CA ARG A 97 -6.11 4.58 0.04
C ARG A 97 -7.01 5.49 -0.78
N ASN A 98 -7.41 5.06 -1.98
CA ASN A 98 -8.23 5.88 -2.86
C ASN A 98 -9.60 6.17 -2.22
N HIS A 99 -10.23 5.17 -1.62
CA HIS A 99 -11.49 5.34 -0.90
C HIS A 99 -11.36 6.40 0.20
N ARG A 100 -10.33 6.32 1.04
CA ARG A 100 -10.08 7.31 2.10
C ARG A 100 -9.74 8.70 1.58
N LEU A 101 -9.00 8.80 0.47
CA LEU A 101 -8.74 10.09 -0.19
C LEU A 101 -10.07 10.70 -0.63
N PHE A 102 -10.89 9.99 -1.41
CA PHE A 102 -12.14 10.51 -1.95
C PHE A 102 -13.25 10.73 -0.90
N THR A 103 -13.31 9.92 0.15
CA THR A 103 -14.23 10.13 1.28
C THR A 103 -13.73 11.24 2.21
N GLY A 104 -12.42 11.40 2.39
CA GLY A 104 -11.82 12.48 3.17
C GLY A 104 -12.03 13.87 2.55
N PHE A 105 -12.04 13.96 1.22
CA PHE A 105 -12.40 15.21 0.51
C PHE A 105 -13.82 15.67 0.84
N VAL A 106 -14.79 14.76 0.94
CA VAL A 106 -16.19 15.09 1.29
C VAL A 106 -16.32 15.66 2.71
N GLY A 107 -15.42 15.28 3.63
CA GLY A 107 -15.38 15.80 5.00
C GLY A 107 -14.71 17.18 5.14
N GLN A 108 -13.76 17.52 4.26
CA GLN A 108 -13.09 18.84 4.30
C GLN A 108 -13.97 19.95 3.70
N ASP A 109 -14.83 19.65 2.73
CA ASP A 109 -15.77 20.63 2.16
C ASP A 109 -16.86 21.08 3.16
N GLN A 110 -17.13 20.29 4.20
CA GLN A 110 -18.09 20.63 5.27
C GLN A 110 -17.47 21.46 6.40
N ALA A 111 -16.14 21.47 6.53
CA ALA A 111 -15.43 22.22 7.58
C ALA A 111 -15.19 23.71 7.24
N PHE A 112 -15.48 24.13 6.00
CA PHE A 112 -15.42 25.53 5.56
C PHE A 112 -16.79 26.24 5.59
N LEU A 113 -17.82 25.58 6.14
CA LEU A 113 -19.19 26.12 6.22
C LEU A 113 -19.66 26.41 7.66
N PHE A 114 -18.75 26.49 8.64
CA PHE A 114 -19.03 27.00 9.98
C PHE A 114 -18.02 28.06 10.40
#